data_AF-A0A3A5JCF4-F1
#
_entry.id   AF-A0A3A5JCF4-F1
#
_cell.length_a   1.000
_cell.length_b   1.000
_cell.length_c   1.000
_cell.angle_alpha   90.00
_cell.angle_beta   90.00
_cell.angle_gamma   90.00
#
_symmetry.space_group_name_H-M   'P 1'
#
loop_
_entity.id
_entity.type
_entity.pdbx_description
1 polymer ?
#
loop_
_entity_poly.entity_id
_entity_poly.type
_entity_poly.pdbx_seq_one_letter_code
_entity_poly.pdbx_strand_id
1 'polypeptide(L)'
;MKSGEHFLISIPVVGVVLTKLREHYSSRQLGLLAVYGVGLGVLIDLDHFVLARLRVGDWRHTVDVLRNPTRVFTDQENLFEGTGGMASLRILSHVVIGGALTWLWARVSRPVALLTGVVLYVHVLADLLRDNDVV
;
A
#
# COMPACT_ATOMS: atom_id res chain seq x y z
N MET A 1 -4.36 -2.67 -8.74
CA MET A 1 -4.21 -1.42 -9.52
C MET A 1 -2.72 -1.11 -9.70
N LYS A 2 -2.37 -0.05 -10.44
CA LYS A 2 -0.98 0.40 -10.59
C LYS A 2 -0.56 1.28 -9.43
N SER A 3 0.73 1.27 -9.08
CA SER A 3 1.27 2.05 -7.95
C SER A 3 0.96 3.56 -8.05
N GLY A 4 0.98 4.11 -9.27
CA GLY A 4 0.60 5.51 -9.50
C GLY A 4 -0.87 5.80 -9.20
N GLU A 5 -1.76 4.86 -9.45
CA GLU A 5 -3.19 5.02 -9.16
C GLU A 5 -3.44 4.97 -7.65
N HIS A 6 -2.76 4.06 -6.93
CA HIS A 6 -2.80 4.02 -5.47
C HIS A 6 -2.25 5.31 -4.85
N PHE A 7 -1.16 5.85 -5.38
CA PHE A 7 -0.64 7.16 -4.98
C PHE A 7 -1.68 8.26 -5.16
N LEU A 8 -2.31 8.34 -6.34
CA LEU A 8 -3.31 9.35 -6.67
C LEU A 8 -4.56 9.26 -5.79
N ILE A 9 -5.03 8.05 -5.48
CA ILE A 9 -6.17 7.84 -4.58
C ILE A 9 -5.79 8.12 -3.12
N SER A 10 -4.55 7.85 -2.72
CA SER A 10 -4.09 8.09 -1.34
C SER A 10 -4.09 9.57 -0.97
N ILE A 11 -3.80 10.47 -1.92
CA ILE A 11 -3.78 11.93 -1.67
C ILE A 11 -5.11 12.47 -1.10
N PRO A 12 -6.27 12.33 -1.77
CA PRO A 12 -7.54 12.83 -1.24
C PRO A 12 -7.96 12.11 0.04
N VAL A 13 -7.70 10.81 0.15
CA VAL A 13 -8.01 10.02 1.35
C VAL A 13 -7.26 10.54 2.57
N VAL A 14 -5.95 10.73 2.44
CA VAL A 14 -5.10 11.30 3.48
C VAL A 14 -5.56 12.73 3.80
N GLY A 15 -5.83 13.56 2.78
CA GLY A 15 -6.34 14.91 2.97
C GLY A 15 -7.62 14.97 3.82
N VAL A 16 -8.59 14.10 3.56
CA VAL A 16 -9.84 14.01 4.34
C VAL A 16 -9.57 13.62 5.79
N VAL A 17 -8.64 12.70 6.06
CA VAL A 17 -8.29 12.34 7.44
C VAL A 17 -7.59 13.50 8.14
N LEU A 18 -6.63 14.15 7.48
CA LEU A 18 -5.85 15.24 8.06
C LEU A 18 -6.68 16.49 8.35
N THR A 19 -7.70 16.80 7.54
CA THR A 19 -8.59 17.93 7.84
C THR A 19 -9.32 17.76 9.17
N LYS A 20 -9.64 16.53 9.57
CA LYS A 20 -10.24 16.22 10.89
C LYS A 20 -9.25 16.31 12.04
N LEU A 21 -7.94 16.20 11.76
CA LEU A 21 -6.88 16.25 12.76
C LEU A 21 -6.27 17.64 12.91
N ARG A 22 -6.56 18.59 12.01
CA ARG A 22 -5.84 19.87 11.91
C ARG A 22 -5.89 20.75 13.17
N GLU A 23 -6.94 20.62 13.99
CA GLU A 23 -7.11 21.44 15.20
C GLU A 23 -6.29 20.91 16.39
N HIS A 24 -5.81 19.68 16.30
CA HIS A 24 -5.13 18.98 17.40
C HIS A 24 -3.62 18.80 17.18
N TYR A 25 -3.13 19.11 15.97
CA TYR A 25 -1.74 18.84 15.57
C TYR A 25 -1.12 20.05 14.89
N SER A 26 0.18 20.24 15.10
CA SER A 26 0.96 21.26 14.40
C SER A 26 1.13 20.92 12.92
N SER A 27 1.39 21.93 12.08
CA SER A 27 1.62 21.74 10.64
C SER A 27 2.74 20.75 10.33
N ARG A 28 3.80 20.69 11.17
CA ARG A 28 4.88 19.71 11.02
C ARG A 28 4.39 18.27 11.25
N GLN A 29 3.60 18.05 12.30
CA GLN A 29 3.01 16.74 12.59
C GLN A 29 2.04 16.30 11.49
N LEU A 30 1.20 17.22 11.00
CA LEU A 30 0.31 16.96 9.87
C LEU A 30 1.09 16.62 8.60
N GLY A 31 2.20 17.31 8.34
CA GLY A 31 3.09 17.01 7.21
C GLY A 31 3.70 15.61 7.31
N LEU A 32 4.16 15.20 8.51
CA LEU A 32 4.68 13.85 8.74
C LEU A 32 3.58 12.79 8.54
N LEU A 33 2.38 13.03 9.05
CA LEU A 33 1.24 12.14 8.83
C LEU A 33 0.86 12.06 7.35
N ALA A 34 0.94 13.16 6.60
CA ALA A 34 0.69 13.17 5.17
C ALA A 34 1.66 12.28 4.41
N VAL A 35 2.97 12.47 4.65
CA VAL A 35 4.03 11.67 4.03
C VAL A 35 3.87 10.19 4.40
N TYR A 36 3.58 9.91 5.68
CA TYR A 36 3.31 8.54 6.15
C TYR A 36 2.11 7.92 5.43
N GLY A 37 0.96 8.60 5.40
CA GLY A 37 -0.26 8.07 4.81
C GLY A 37 -0.16 7.84 3.31
N VAL A 38 0.39 8.81 2.57
CA VAL A 38 0.57 8.67 1.11
C VAL A 38 1.63 7.60 0.80
N GLY A 39 2.72 7.57 1.57
CA GLY A 39 3.73 6.53 1.45
C GLY A 39 3.16 5.14 1.73
N LEU A 40 2.35 4.99 2.78
CA LEU A 40 1.73 3.72 3.15
C LEU A 40 0.83 3.16 2.05
N GLY A 41 0.04 4.02 1.40
CA GLY A 41 -0.83 3.62 0.29
C GLY A 41 -0.08 3.17 -0.96
N VAL A 42 1.25 3.30 -1.01
CA VAL A 42 2.07 2.77 -2.11
C VAL A 42 2.97 1.63 -1.63
N LEU A 43 3.60 1.81 -0.47
CA LEU A 43 4.60 0.90 0.07
C LEU A 43 4.01 -0.42 0.58
N ILE A 44 2.70 -0.50 0.79
CA ILE A 44 2.05 -1.76 1.14
C ILE A 44 2.28 -2.83 0.06
N ASP A 45 2.33 -2.46 -1.22
CA ASP A 45 2.56 -3.37 -2.36
C ASP A 45 3.99 -3.92 -2.43
N LEU A 46 4.90 -3.46 -1.57
CA LEU A 46 6.23 -4.07 -1.45
C LEU A 46 6.14 -5.50 -0.91
N ASP A 47 5.03 -5.87 -0.29
CA ASP A 47 4.76 -7.24 0.13
C ASP A 47 4.74 -8.23 -1.05
N HIS A 48 4.41 -7.78 -2.27
CA HIS A 48 4.44 -8.61 -3.48
C HIS A 48 5.82 -9.21 -3.74
N PHE A 49 6.90 -8.50 -3.43
CA PHE A 49 8.25 -9.04 -3.57
C PHE A 49 8.51 -10.20 -2.61
N VAL A 50 7.97 -10.12 -1.38
CA VAL A 50 8.04 -11.21 -0.41
C VAL A 50 7.17 -12.39 -0.87
N LEU A 51 5.96 -12.13 -1.35
CA LEU A 51 5.08 -13.16 -1.90
C LEU A 51 5.71 -13.85 -3.13
N ALA A 52 6.31 -13.09 -4.04
CA ALA A 52 7.02 -13.61 -5.19
C ALA A 52 8.20 -14.50 -4.77
N ARG A 53 8.96 -14.08 -3.76
CA ARG A 53 10.03 -14.88 -3.15
C ARG A 53 9.51 -16.19 -2.57
N LEU A 54 8.36 -16.18 -1.92
CA LEU A 54 7.73 -17.37 -1.35
C LEU A 54 7.24 -18.33 -2.45
N ARG A 55 6.76 -17.79 -3.58
CA ARG A 55 6.29 -18.59 -4.73
C ARG A 55 7.42 -19.23 -5.53
N VAL A 56 8.46 -18.46 -5.84
CA VAL A 56 9.52 -18.87 -6.78
C VAL A 56 10.74 -19.47 -6.07
N GLY A 57 10.92 -19.18 -4.77
CA GLY A 57 12.03 -19.72 -3.98
C GLY A 57 13.31 -18.88 -4.00
N ASP A 58 13.36 -17.81 -4.79
CA ASP A 58 14.50 -16.89 -4.89
C ASP A 58 14.08 -15.42 -4.98
N TRP A 59 15.04 -14.50 -4.91
CA TRP A 59 14.81 -13.06 -4.95
C TRP A 59 14.94 -12.46 -6.36
N ARG A 60 14.82 -13.27 -7.43
CA ARG A 60 15.11 -12.80 -8.80
C ARG A 60 14.28 -11.59 -9.20
N HIS A 61 13.00 -11.53 -8.80
CA HIS A 61 12.10 -10.40 -9.08
C HIS A 61 12.54 -9.12 -8.38
N THR A 62 13.00 -9.22 -7.13
CA THR A 62 13.56 -8.08 -6.39
C THR A 62 14.90 -7.63 -6.99
N VAL A 63 15.79 -8.57 -7.30
CA VAL A 63 17.10 -8.27 -7.89
C VAL A 63 16.93 -7.62 -9.28
N ASP A 64 15.98 -8.08 -10.08
CA ASP A 64 15.67 -7.51 -11.38
C ASP A 64 15.22 -6.05 -11.29
N VAL A 65 14.29 -5.76 -10.36
CA VAL A 65 13.84 -4.38 -10.09
C VAL A 65 14.96 -3.51 -9.56
N LEU A 66 15.81 -4.01 -8.66
CA LEU A 66 16.94 -3.23 -8.15
C LEU A 66 17.99 -2.92 -9.23
N ARG A 67 18.13 -3.79 -10.24
CA ARG A 67 19.01 -3.55 -11.40
C ARG A 67 18.40 -2.58 -12.41
N ASN A 68 17.07 -2.53 -12.50
CA ASN A 68 16.36 -1.62 -13.40
C ASN A 68 15.11 -1.02 -12.72
N PRO A 69 15.27 -0.01 -11.85
CA PRO A 69 14.19 0.51 -11.02
C PRO A 69 13.07 1.18 -11.81
N THR A 70 13.31 1.58 -13.06
CA THR A 70 12.28 2.16 -13.93
C THR A 70 11.18 1.15 -14.27
N ARG A 71 11.46 -0.17 -14.22
CA ARG A 71 10.46 -1.23 -14.48
C ARG A 71 9.27 -1.16 -13.52
N VAL A 72 9.48 -0.65 -12.31
CA VAL A 72 8.39 -0.45 -11.32
C VAL A 72 7.35 0.54 -11.82
N PHE A 73 7.68 1.39 -12.79
CA PHE A 73 6.75 2.36 -13.37
C PHE A 73 6.32 1.98 -14.80
N THR A 74 7.19 1.31 -15.56
CA THR A 74 6.95 1.05 -16.99
C THR A 74 6.42 -0.35 -17.30
N ASP A 75 6.61 -1.32 -16.39
CA ASP A 75 6.42 -2.75 -16.67
C ASP A 75 5.78 -3.50 -15.48
N GLN A 76 4.83 -2.84 -14.80
CA GLN A 76 4.21 -3.39 -13.58
C GLN A 76 3.46 -4.71 -13.79
N GLU A 77 2.91 -4.91 -14.99
CA GLU A 77 2.09 -6.09 -15.31
C GLU A 77 2.94 -7.36 -15.43
N ASN A 78 4.20 -7.23 -15.86
CA ASN A 78 5.12 -8.37 -16.06
C ASN A 78 6.11 -8.55 -14.90
N LEU A 79 6.10 -7.64 -13.92
CA LEU A 79 7.08 -7.58 -12.83
C LEU A 79 7.14 -8.88 -11.99
N PHE A 80 6.00 -9.56 -11.89
CA PHE A 80 5.84 -10.82 -11.16
C PHE A 80 5.44 -11.99 -12.06
N GLU A 81 5.79 -11.93 -13.35
CA GLU A 81 5.51 -13.02 -14.29
C GLU A 81 6.12 -14.36 -13.81
N GLY A 82 5.36 -15.45 -13.96
CA GLY A 82 5.78 -16.78 -13.53
C GLY A 82 5.62 -17.08 -12.03
N THR A 83 5.05 -16.16 -11.23
CA THR A 83 4.75 -16.41 -9.81
C THR A 83 3.46 -17.20 -9.58
N GLY A 84 2.44 -17.01 -10.44
CA GLY A 84 1.15 -17.73 -10.42
C GLY A 84 0.28 -17.47 -9.18
N GLY A 85 -1.02 -17.28 -9.37
CA GLY A 85 -1.98 -17.22 -8.24
C GLY A 85 -1.67 -16.13 -7.19
N MET A 86 -1.20 -14.96 -7.65
CA MET A 86 -0.83 -13.84 -6.78
C MET A 86 -2.01 -12.93 -6.43
N ALA A 87 -3.08 -12.90 -7.23
CA ALA A 87 -4.19 -11.96 -7.05
C ALA A 87 -4.85 -12.11 -5.66
N SER A 88 -5.33 -13.30 -5.31
CA SER A 88 -5.95 -13.55 -4.01
C SER A 88 -4.96 -13.47 -2.85
N LEU A 89 -3.72 -13.90 -3.06
CA LEU A 89 -2.68 -13.87 -2.03
C LEU A 89 -2.24 -12.45 -1.68
N ARG A 90 -2.18 -11.55 -2.67
CA ARG A 90 -1.95 -10.11 -2.48
C ARG A 90 -3.00 -9.52 -1.55
N ILE A 91 -4.29 -9.68 -1.89
CA ILE A 91 -5.38 -9.13 -1.07
C ILE A 91 -5.31 -9.68 0.36
N LEU A 92 -5.09 -10.98 0.51
CA LEU A 92 -4.94 -11.58 1.83
C LEU A 92 -3.75 -10.98 2.60
N SER A 93 -2.61 -10.79 1.93
CA SER A 93 -1.43 -10.19 2.53
C SER A 93 -1.70 -8.74 2.98
N HIS A 94 -2.33 -7.93 2.14
CA HIS A 94 -2.73 -6.57 2.49
C HIS A 94 -3.68 -6.52 3.68
N VAL A 95 -4.66 -7.43 3.75
CA VAL A 95 -5.59 -7.51 4.88
C VAL A 95 -4.86 -7.90 6.17
N VAL A 96 -3.98 -8.90 6.12
CA VAL A 96 -3.23 -9.37 7.29
C VAL A 96 -2.26 -8.30 7.78
N ILE A 97 -1.42 -7.76 6.89
CA ILE A 97 -0.44 -6.72 7.21
C ILE A 97 -1.18 -5.46 7.68
N GLY A 98 -2.20 -5.03 6.95
CA GLY A 98 -2.94 -3.82 7.27
C GLY A 98 -3.74 -3.91 8.56
N GLY A 99 -4.37 -5.05 8.83
CA GLY A 99 -5.03 -5.31 10.10
C GLY A 99 -4.05 -5.30 11.28
N ALA A 100 -2.91 -6.00 11.14
CA ALA A 100 -1.88 -6.05 12.17
C ALA A 100 -1.27 -4.66 12.42
N LEU A 101 -0.91 -3.93 11.37
CA LEU A 101 -0.32 -2.59 11.47
C LEU A 101 -1.29 -1.59 12.10
N THR A 102 -2.57 -1.62 11.70
CA THR A 102 -3.61 -0.77 12.28
C THR A 102 -3.80 -1.08 13.77
N TRP A 103 -3.84 -2.36 14.14
CA TRP A 103 -3.97 -2.77 15.54
C TRP A 103 -2.77 -2.34 16.39
N LEU A 104 -1.55 -2.52 15.88
CA LEU A 104 -0.33 -2.07 16.57
C LEU A 104 -0.35 -0.56 16.79
N TRP A 105 -0.71 0.22 15.77
CA TRP A 105 -0.85 1.66 15.93
C TRP A 105 -1.94 2.06 16.90
N ALA A 106 -3.05 1.32 16.98
CA ALA A 106 -4.11 1.62 17.94
C ALA A 106 -3.65 1.54 19.40
N ARG A 107 -2.55 0.83 19.67
CA ARG A 107 -1.90 0.75 21.00
C ARG A 107 -1.00 1.94 21.32
N VAL A 108 -0.54 2.68 20.32
CA VAL A 108 0.46 3.75 20.46
C VAL A 108 -0.13 5.12 20.14
N SER A 109 -0.89 5.22 19.05
CA SER A 109 -1.46 6.46 18.54
C SER A 109 -2.74 6.21 17.74
N ARG A 110 -3.89 6.57 18.33
CA ARG A 110 -5.21 6.48 17.67
C ARG A 110 -5.28 7.23 16.33
N PRO A 111 -4.75 8.46 16.17
CA PRO A 111 -4.77 9.13 14.87
C PRO A 111 -3.96 8.39 13.80
N VAL A 112 -2.79 7.84 14.16
CA VAL A 112 -1.98 7.06 13.21
C VAL A 112 -2.70 5.77 12.85
N ALA A 113 -3.36 5.12 13.81
CA ALA A 113 -4.18 3.94 13.56
C ALA A 113 -5.35 4.24 12.61
N LEU A 114 -6.06 5.35 12.84
CA LEU A 114 -7.16 5.79 11.97
C LEU A 114 -6.65 6.04 10.55
N LEU A 115 -5.56 6.79 10.40
CA LEU A 115 -4.97 7.08 9.10
C LEU A 115 -4.54 5.79 8.39
N THR A 116 -3.85 4.90 9.11
CA THR A 116 -3.41 3.58 8.60
C THR A 116 -4.60 2.77 8.11
N GLY A 117 -5.62 2.61 8.95
CA GLY A 117 -6.80 1.80 8.63
C GLY A 117 -7.57 2.35 7.45
N VAL A 118 -7.77 3.67 7.37
CA VAL A 118 -8.50 4.30 6.26
C VAL A 118 -7.72 4.18 4.94
N VAL A 119 -6.42 4.47 4.94
CA VAL A 119 -5.59 4.37 3.72
C VAL A 119 -5.57 2.93 3.21
N LEU A 120 -5.31 1.95 4.09
CA LEU A 120 -5.22 0.55 3.68
C LEU A 120 -6.59 -0.04 3.30
N TYR A 121 -7.67 0.40 3.94
CA TYR A 121 -9.01 0.04 3.51
C TYR A 121 -9.27 0.49 2.08
N VAL A 122 -8.97 1.77 1.77
CA VAL A 122 -9.17 2.28 0.41
C VAL A 122 -8.24 1.59 -0.59
N HIS A 123 -7.00 1.29 -0.21
CA HIS A 123 -6.06 0.53 -1.05
C HIS A 123 -6.64 -0.82 -1.46
N VAL A 124 -7.06 -1.62 -0.47
CA VAL A 124 -7.63 -2.95 -0.70
C VAL A 124 -8.95 -2.86 -1.47
N LEU A 125 -9.79 -1.87 -1.17
CA LEU A 125 -11.04 -1.65 -1.90
C LEU A 125 -10.77 -1.32 -3.37
N ALA A 126 -9.79 -0.47 -3.64
CA ALA A 126 -9.40 -0.10 -5.01
C ALA A 126 -8.92 -1.34 -5.78
N ASP A 127 -8.09 -2.18 -5.15
CA ASP A 127 -7.69 -3.46 -5.74
C ASP A 127 -8.86 -4.41 -5.98
N LEU A 128 -9.79 -4.55 -5.02
CA LEU A 128 -10.96 -5.39 -5.19
C LEU A 128 -11.88 -4.90 -6.32
N LEU A 129 -12.09 -3.59 -6.44
CA LEU A 129 -12.88 -3.03 -7.54
C LEU A 129 -12.25 -3.34 -8.89
N ARG A 130 -10.92 -3.25 -8.98
CA ARG A 130 -10.16 -3.60 -10.20
C ARG A 130 -10.21 -5.09 -10.50
N ASP A 131 -9.98 -5.93 -9.49
CA ASP A 131 -9.95 -7.39 -9.63
C ASP A 131 -11.33 -7.99 -9.95
N ASN A 132 -12.42 -7.24 -9.72
CA ASN A 132 -13.80 -7.62 -10.05
C ASN A 132 -14.36 -6.84 -11.25
N ASP A 133 -13.49 -6.25 -12.09
CA ASP A 133 -13.87 -5.55 -13.33
C ASP A 133 -14.91 -4.42 -13.13
N VAL A 134 -14.94 -3.79 -11.95
CA VAL A 134 -15.81 -2.65 -11.66
C VAL A 134 -15.23 -1.33 -12.19
N VAL A 135 -13.89 -1.22 -12.25
CA VAL A 135 -13.12 -0.06 -12.74
C VAL A 135 -11.85 -0.44 -13.49
#